data_AF-A0AAQ2GEX2-F1
#
_entry.id   AF-A0AAQ2GEX2-F1
#
_cell.length_a   1.000
_cell.length_b   1.000
_cell.length_c   1.000
_cell.angle_alpha   90.00
_cell.angle_beta   90.00
_cell.angle_gamma   90.00
#
_symmetry.space_group_name_H-M   'P 1'
#
loop_
_entity.id
_entity.type
_entity.pdbx_description
1 polymer ?
#
loop_
_entity_poly.entity_id
_entity_poly.type
_entity_poly.pdbx_seq_one_letter_code
_entity_poly.pdbx_strand_id
1 'polypeptide(L)'
;MFIDMYQDAGPSSGAVSFRGRVQPIGGANLFSPKKPSGRGLAKRANSLLRLAGILAASAFWNLPAHAANVDVAIVFAVDFSSSIDPKVADLQREGHAAALTSPEIIAAIGRNYVGCIGVAYFEWSSPGHARTILPWTSICGLEDARAAAAEISRKGDTGVIRRGRSGTSVSSAIDIGSLLLDQFPGNAAKKVIDISSNGENNDGLPVQPSRLNAIAKGYTINAIAIPTEDDDPGNPLASYFAKSVIGGSQAFVMTPKGPNDYSTALRRKLVTEVSMNNEGKFPQPAGGRSSQP
;
A
#
# COMPACT_ATOMS: atom_id res chain seq x y z
N MET A 1 -47.57 4.69 -40.14
CA MET A 1 -48.04 4.66 -41.55
C MET A 1 -46.78 4.61 -42.41
N PHE A 2 -46.51 3.43 -42.98
CA PHE A 2 -45.65 3.11 -44.14
C PHE A 2 -44.16 3.52 -44.14
N ILE A 3 -43.18 2.77 -44.66
CA ILE A 3 -42.85 1.35 -44.93
C ILE A 3 -41.48 1.41 -45.65
N ASP A 4 -40.62 0.41 -45.40
CA ASP A 4 -39.51 -0.18 -46.20
C ASP A 4 -38.73 0.62 -47.27
N MET A 5 -37.40 0.40 -47.33
CA MET A 5 -36.86 -0.58 -48.30
C MET A 5 -35.38 -0.94 -48.11
N TYR A 6 -35.19 -2.26 -48.12
CA TYR A 6 -33.99 -3.09 -48.23
C TYR A 6 -33.53 -3.19 -49.71
N GLN A 7 -32.22 -3.33 -49.96
CA GLN A 7 -31.60 -4.10 -51.07
C GLN A 7 -30.08 -4.13 -50.83
N ASP A 8 -29.44 -5.23 -50.40
CA ASP A 8 -29.05 -6.48 -51.09
C ASP A 8 -28.14 -6.32 -52.34
N ALA A 9 -26.88 -6.76 -52.20
CA ALA A 9 -26.06 -7.34 -53.26
C ALA A 9 -24.96 -8.23 -52.65
N GLY A 10 -25.08 -9.55 -52.85
CA GLY A 10 -24.05 -10.57 -52.58
C GLY A 10 -23.17 -10.87 -53.80
N PRO A 11 -22.56 -12.08 -53.91
CA PRO A 11 -21.11 -12.26 -53.77
C PRO A 11 -20.39 -12.77 -55.03
N SER A 12 -19.06 -12.82 -55.02
CA SER A 12 -18.26 -13.51 -56.04
C SER A 12 -17.22 -14.48 -55.45
N SER A 13 -17.24 -15.68 -56.02
CA SER A 13 -16.50 -16.90 -55.69
C SER A 13 -15.06 -16.92 -56.19
N GLY A 14 -14.23 -17.77 -55.56
CA GLY A 14 -12.96 -18.25 -56.14
C GLY A 14 -12.35 -19.37 -55.30
N ALA A 15 -12.62 -20.63 -55.65
CA ALA A 15 -12.00 -21.83 -55.10
C ALA A 15 -11.11 -22.49 -56.16
N VAL A 16 -9.91 -22.96 -55.78
CA VAL A 16 -9.19 -24.02 -56.50
C VAL A 16 -8.47 -24.91 -55.48
N SER A 17 -8.76 -26.21 -55.58
CA SER A 17 -8.16 -27.36 -54.90
C SER A 17 -7.11 -28.01 -55.83
N PHE A 18 -6.13 -28.77 -55.33
CA PHE A 18 -5.91 -30.16 -55.77
C PHE A 18 -4.90 -30.94 -54.90
N ARG A 19 -5.23 -32.21 -54.66
CA ARG A 19 -4.49 -33.29 -53.98
C ARG A 19 -3.34 -33.86 -54.82
N GLY A 20 -2.38 -34.55 -54.17
CA GLY A 20 -1.52 -35.56 -54.79
C GLY A 20 -0.67 -36.32 -53.77
N ARG A 21 -0.52 -37.65 -53.92
CA ARG A 21 -0.15 -38.65 -52.91
C ARG A 21 1.00 -39.56 -53.44
N VAL A 22 1.67 -40.26 -52.51
CA VAL A 22 2.39 -41.57 -52.59
C VAL A 22 3.90 -41.60 -52.98
N GLN A 23 4.66 -42.37 -52.18
CA GLN A 23 6.03 -42.95 -52.35
C GLN A 23 6.05 -44.08 -53.45
N PRO A 24 6.99 -45.05 -53.56
CA PRO A 24 8.34 -45.30 -52.98
C PRO A 24 9.41 -45.80 -54.03
N ILE A 25 10.60 -46.25 -53.58
CA ILE A 25 11.24 -47.56 -53.88
C ILE A 25 12.80 -47.52 -53.81
N GLY A 26 13.37 -48.55 -53.16
CA GLY A 26 14.66 -49.18 -53.49
C GLY A 26 15.80 -48.90 -52.49
N GLY A 27 16.52 -49.86 -51.91
CA GLY A 27 16.60 -51.31 -52.09
C GLY A 27 18.03 -51.78 -51.71
N ALA A 28 18.16 -53.03 -51.23
CA ALA A 28 19.38 -53.85 -51.06
C ALA A 28 20.35 -53.48 -49.91
N ASN A 29 21.03 -54.39 -49.20
CA ASN A 29 21.18 -55.84 -49.30
C ASN A 29 21.75 -56.42 -47.98
N LEU A 30 21.65 -57.75 -47.86
CA LEU A 30 22.13 -58.67 -46.83
C LEU A 30 23.60 -58.46 -46.37
N PHE A 31 23.90 -58.74 -45.09
CA PHE A 31 24.99 -59.66 -44.66
C PHE A 31 24.87 -60.00 -43.16
N SER A 32 25.17 -61.27 -42.85
CA SER A 32 25.04 -61.95 -41.55
C SER A 32 26.30 -61.77 -40.64
N PRO A 33 26.41 -62.39 -39.45
CA PRO A 33 26.80 -61.71 -38.20
C PRO A 33 28.30 -61.80 -37.86
N LYS A 34 28.78 -60.88 -37.02
CA LYS A 34 30.02 -61.06 -36.23
C LYS A 34 29.74 -60.79 -34.75
N LYS A 35 30.00 -61.81 -33.93
CA LYS A 35 30.05 -61.77 -32.45
C LYS A 35 31.52 -61.50 -32.00
N PRO A 36 31.77 -61.24 -30.70
CA PRO A 36 32.32 -59.98 -30.23
C PRO A 36 33.82 -60.05 -29.90
N SER A 37 34.48 -58.89 -29.84
CA SER A 37 35.77 -58.75 -29.17
C SER A 37 35.78 -57.46 -28.35
N GLY A 38 35.92 -57.62 -27.03
CA GLY A 38 35.78 -56.54 -26.07
C GLY A 38 36.94 -55.55 -26.06
N ARG A 39 36.64 -54.37 -25.52
CA ARG A 39 37.41 -53.56 -24.56
C ARG A 39 36.79 -52.16 -24.54
N GLY A 40 36.30 -51.75 -23.38
CA GLY A 40 35.72 -50.42 -23.18
C GLY A 40 34.73 -50.38 -22.02
N LEU A 41 35.17 -50.86 -20.86
CA LEU A 41 34.49 -50.59 -19.60
C LEU A 41 34.69 -49.10 -19.25
N ALA A 42 33.68 -48.52 -18.59
CA ALA A 42 33.68 -47.23 -17.91
C ALA A 42 33.40 -45.98 -18.75
N LYS A 43 32.12 -45.57 -18.78
CA LYS A 43 31.62 -44.35 -18.09
C LYS A 43 30.14 -44.13 -18.41
N ARG A 44 29.28 -44.91 -17.76
CA ARG A 44 27.86 -44.57 -17.55
C ARG A 44 27.57 -44.73 -16.07
N ALA A 45 27.82 -43.68 -15.29
CA ALA A 45 27.28 -43.44 -13.95
C ALA A 45 27.97 -42.20 -13.38
N ASN A 46 27.27 -41.06 -13.40
CA ASN A 46 27.34 -40.01 -12.38
C ASN A 46 26.40 -38.86 -12.79
N SER A 47 25.13 -39.21 -12.97
CA SER A 47 24.03 -38.32 -12.61
C SER A 47 23.53 -38.86 -11.26
N LEU A 48 23.22 -37.99 -10.29
CA LEU A 48 22.68 -38.27 -8.93
C LEU A 48 23.57 -37.88 -7.72
N LEU A 49 24.52 -36.94 -7.83
CA LEU A 49 25.16 -36.33 -6.64
C LEU A 49 25.29 -34.80 -6.72
N ARG A 50 24.33 -34.13 -7.38
CA ARG A 50 24.19 -32.65 -7.37
C ARG A 50 22.78 -32.18 -6.97
N LEU A 51 21.98 -33.02 -6.32
CA LEU A 51 20.60 -32.71 -5.93
C LEU A 51 20.31 -32.88 -4.42
N ALA A 52 21.35 -32.98 -3.60
CA ALA A 52 21.19 -33.01 -2.14
C ALA A 52 21.62 -31.70 -1.43
N GLY A 53 22.25 -30.76 -2.15
CA GLY A 53 22.80 -29.52 -1.56
C GLY A 53 21.92 -28.27 -1.67
N ILE A 54 20.80 -28.31 -2.41
CA ILE A 54 19.96 -27.12 -2.67
C ILE A 54 18.65 -27.13 -1.88
N LEU A 55 18.24 -28.27 -1.31
CA LEU A 55 16.98 -28.38 -0.55
C LEU A 55 17.07 -27.96 0.93
N ALA A 56 18.27 -27.72 1.47
CA ALA A 56 18.44 -27.36 2.88
C ALA A 56 18.47 -25.83 3.15
N ALA A 57 18.59 -25.01 2.11
CA ALA A 57 18.67 -23.54 2.27
C ALA A 57 17.31 -22.82 2.18
N SER A 58 16.22 -23.53 1.83
CA SER A 58 14.88 -22.95 1.65
C SER A 58 14.05 -22.89 2.94
N ALA A 59 14.52 -23.53 4.03
CA ALA A 59 13.73 -23.70 5.25
C ALA A 59 13.84 -22.54 6.26
N PHE A 60 14.60 -21.49 5.97
CA PHE A 60 14.85 -20.38 6.90
C PHE A 60 14.02 -19.10 6.64
N TRP A 61 13.02 -19.13 5.75
CA TRP A 61 12.28 -17.91 5.36
C TRP A 61 10.85 -17.78 5.90
N ASN A 62 10.47 -18.57 6.91
CA ASN A 62 9.22 -18.34 7.64
C ASN A 62 9.44 -18.54 9.15
N LEU A 63 10.40 -17.82 9.73
CA LEU A 63 10.17 -17.42 11.12
C LEU A 63 8.95 -16.50 11.08
N PRO A 64 7.89 -16.75 11.86
CA PRO A 64 6.87 -15.73 12.04
C PRO A 64 7.64 -14.49 12.51
N ALA A 65 7.63 -13.44 11.69
CA ALA A 65 8.05 -12.12 12.14
C ALA A 65 7.33 -11.94 13.46
N HIS A 66 8.07 -11.92 14.57
CA HIS A 66 7.46 -11.74 15.87
C HIS A 66 6.55 -10.53 15.74
N ALA A 67 5.28 -10.71 16.07
CA ALA A 67 4.28 -9.67 16.23
C ALA A 67 4.94 -8.47 16.91
N ALA A 68 5.42 -7.50 16.12
CA ALA A 68 6.29 -6.46 16.66
C ALA A 68 5.40 -5.53 17.46
N ASN A 69 5.66 -5.42 18.76
CA ASN A 69 5.03 -4.38 19.55
C ASN A 69 5.52 -3.04 19.02
N VAL A 70 4.59 -2.10 18.82
CA VAL A 70 4.88 -0.74 18.37
C VAL A 70 4.13 0.24 19.26
N ASP A 71 4.60 1.48 19.34
CA ASP A 71 3.87 2.51 20.08
C ASP A 71 2.59 2.89 19.33
N VAL A 72 2.70 3.06 18.00
CA VAL A 72 1.60 3.46 17.14
C VAL A 72 1.53 2.55 15.91
N ALA A 73 0.36 1.99 15.63
CA ALA A 73 0.03 1.42 14.33
C ALA A 73 -0.80 2.45 13.56
N ILE A 74 -0.28 2.92 12.44
CA ILE A 74 -0.89 3.97 11.62
C ILE A 74 -1.12 3.45 10.20
N VAL A 75 -2.33 3.69 9.70
CA VAL A 75 -2.70 3.44 8.31
C VAL A 75 -2.80 4.77 7.57
N PHE A 76 -1.96 4.96 6.55
CA PHE A 76 -2.09 6.04 5.59
C PHE A 76 -3.09 5.65 4.50
N ALA A 77 -4.25 6.30 4.51
CA ALA A 77 -5.34 6.17 3.55
C ALA A 77 -5.30 7.37 2.59
N VAL A 78 -4.62 7.20 1.45
CA VAL A 78 -4.33 8.28 0.52
C VAL A 78 -5.31 8.29 -0.65
N ASP A 79 -5.98 9.41 -0.87
CA ASP A 79 -6.97 9.57 -1.92
C ASP A 79 -6.30 9.56 -3.30
N PHE A 80 -6.78 8.67 -4.18
CA PHE A 80 -6.42 8.65 -5.60
C PHE A 80 -7.67 8.77 -6.51
N SER A 81 -8.77 9.35 -6.02
CA SER A 81 -9.98 9.63 -6.79
C SER A 81 -9.72 10.54 -8.00
N SER A 82 -10.74 10.69 -8.85
CA SER A 82 -10.64 11.46 -10.09
C SER A 82 -10.40 12.95 -9.88
N SER A 83 -10.70 13.51 -8.70
CA SER A 83 -10.38 14.91 -8.35
C SER A 83 -8.89 15.13 -8.08
N ILE A 84 -8.09 14.07 -7.94
CA ILE A 84 -6.66 14.18 -7.69
C ILE A 84 -5.91 14.33 -9.01
N ASP A 85 -5.34 15.50 -9.23
CA ASP A 85 -4.45 15.77 -10.35
C ASP A 85 -3.02 15.20 -10.11
N PRO A 86 -2.17 15.10 -11.15
CA PRO A 86 -0.81 14.58 -11.00
C PRO A 86 0.06 15.32 -9.98
N LYS A 87 -0.08 16.64 -9.86
CA LYS A 87 0.70 17.45 -8.92
C LYS A 87 0.29 17.13 -7.47
N VAL A 88 -1.02 17.00 -7.22
CA VAL A 88 -1.52 16.59 -5.90
C VAL A 88 -1.14 15.13 -5.59
N ALA A 89 -1.21 14.23 -6.57
CA ALA A 89 -0.75 12.84 -6.41
C ALA A 89 0.73 12.77 -6.02
N ASP A 90 1.59 13.54 -6.71
CA ASP A 90 3.01 13.63 -6.40
C ASP A 90 3.26 14.23 -5.01
N LEU A 91 2.53 15.29 -4.63
CA LEU A 91 2.62 15.87 -3.29
C LEU A 91 2.26 14.84 -2.21
N GLN A 92 1.17 14.08 -2.40
CA GLN A 92 0.80 13.03 -1.46
C GLN A 92 1.89 11.96 -1.40
N ARG A 93 2.27 11.37 -2.53
CA ARG A 93 3.23 10.26 -2.60
C ARG A 93 4.61 10.63 -2.04
N GLU A 94 5.22 11.69 -2.56
CA GLU A 94 6.55 12.12 -2.12
C GLU A 94 6.52 12.81 -0.76
N GLY A 95 5.41 13.45 -0.39
CA GLY A 95 5.23 14.05 0.92
C GLY A 95 5.26 13.01 2.04
N HIS A 96 4.57 11.87 1.87
CA HIS A 96 4.61 10.78 2.85
C HIS A 96 6.00 10.16 2.94
N ALA A 97 6.66 9.90 1.80
CA ALA A 97 8.03 9.36 1.75
C ALA A 97 9.04 10.31 2.45
N ALA A 98 8.96 11.61 2.17
CA ALA A 98 9.82 12.61 2.79
C ALA A 98 9.52 12.81 4.28
N ALA A 99 8.24 12.76 4.68
CA ALA A 99 7.86 12.87 6.09
C ALA A 99 8.42 11.70 6.90
N LEU A 100 8.27 10.46 6.44
CA LEU A 100 8.78 9.27 7.15
C LEU A 100 10.29 9.32 7.43
N THR A 101 11.06 9.91 6.51
CA THR A 101 12.52 10.01 6.61
C THR A 101 13.01 11.29 7.29
N SER A 102 12.09 12.15 7.76
CA SER A 102 12.46 13.42 8.37
C SER A 102 13.11 13.22 9.74
N PRO A 103 14.14 14.02 10.11
CA PRO A 103 14.75 13.95 11.44
C PRO A 103 13.75 14.12 12.58
N GLU A 104 12.72 14.96 12.39
CA GLU A 104 11.67 15.19 13.37
C GLU A 104 10.81 13.94 13.61
N ILE A 105 10.49 13.18 12.56
CA ILE A 105 9.77 11.91 12.68
C ILE A 105 10.62 10.84 13.35
N ILE A 106 11.87 10.68 12.93
CA ILE A 106 12.78 9.72 13.55
C ILE A 106 12.97 10.04 15.04
N ALA A 107 13.11 11.32 15.39
CA ALA A 107 13.21 11.76 16.78
C ALA A 107 11.91 11.55 17.56
N ALA A 108 10.74 11.79 16.96
CA ALA A 108 9.44 11.56 17.60
C ALA A 108 9.22 10.08 17.91
N ILE A 109 9.50 9.20 16.94
CA ILE A 109 9.42 7.73 17.12
C ILE A 109 10.37 7.30 18.24
N GLY A 110 11.64 7.70 18.19
CA GLY A 110 12.66 7.28 19.16
C GLY A 110 12.44 7.78 20.59
N ARG A 111 11.55 8.76 20.82
CA ARG A 111 11.16 9.25 22.16
C ARG A 111 9.97 8.49 22.76
N ASN A 112 9.32 7.63 21.99
CA ASN A 112 8.25 6.79 22.50
C ASN A 112 8.80 5.62 23.33
N TYR A 113 7.92 4.82 23.93
CA TYR A 113 8.30 3.79 24.88
C TYR A 113 8.98 2.60 24.18
N VAL A 114 8.43 2.12 23.07
CA VAL A 114 9.03 1.04 22.27
C VAL A 114 10.07 1.60 21.30
N GLY A 115 9.85 2.79 20.76
CA GLY A 115 10.72 3.40 19.76
C GLY A 115 10.44 2.88 18.35
N CYS A 116 9.25 2.34 18.09
CA CYS A 116 8.85 1.80 16.79
C CYS A 116 7.40 2.16 16.47
N ILE A 117 7.11 2.39 15.19
CA ILE A 117 5.73 2.48 14.66
C ILE A 117 5.48 1.39 13.62
N GLY A 118 4.23 0.95 13.51
CA GLY A 118 3.78 0.13 12.40
C GLY A 118 3.09 1.02 11.37
N VAL A 119 3.48 0.91 10.10
CA VAL A 119 2.90 1.69 9.00
C VAL A 119 2.32 0.76 7.94
N ALA A 120 1.09 1.01 7.53
CA ALA A 120 0.52 0.54 6.27
C ALA A 120 0.12 1.75 5.42
N TYR A 121 0.33 1.67 4.11
CA TYR A 121 -0.09 2.71 3.16
C TYR A 121 -0.95 2.07 2.08
N PHE A 122 -2.14 2.61 1.88
CA PHE A 122 -3.00 2.23 0.77
C PHE A 122 -3.59 3.47 0.09
N GLU A 123 -3.87 3.32 -1.19
CA GLU A 123 -4.56 4.33 -2.00
C GLU A 123 -5.98 3.89 -2.27
N TRP A 124 -6.92 4.83 -2.24
CA TRP A 124 -8.35 4.53 -2.33
C TRP A 124 -9.16 5.60 -3.09
N SER A 125 -10.30 5.19 -3.66
CA SER A 125 -11.27 6.11 -4.27
C SER A 125 -12.72 5.63 -4.03
N SER A 126 -13.36 5.01 -5.03
CA SER A 126 -14.70 4.42 -4.90
C SER A 126 -14.68 3.09 -4.13
N PRO A 127 -15.84 2.60 -3.65
CA PRO A 127 -15.93 1.26 -3.07
C PRO A 127 -15.39 0.20 -4.04
N GLY A 128 -14.52 -0.69 -3.55
CA GLY A 128 -13.84 -1.70 -4.37
C GLY A 128 -12.63 -1.19 -5.16
N HIS A 129 -12.31 0.11 -5.09
CA HIS A 129 -11.14 0.72 -5.71
C HIS A 129 -10.12 1.12 -4.64
N ALA A 130 -9.33 0.14 -4.20
CA ALA A 130 -8.22 0.37 -3.28
C ALA A 130 -7.01 -0.51 -3.63
N ARG A 131 -5.80 -0.03 -3.35
CA ARG A 131 -4.56 -0.79 -3.50
C ARG A 131 -3.59 -0.53 -2.36
N THR A 132 -3.03 -1.59 -1.81
CA THR A 132 -1.94 -1.49 -0.83
C THR A 132 -0.63 -1.18 -1.55
N ILE A 133 0.03 -0.10 -1.15
CA ILE A 133 1.34 0.30 -1.67
C ILE A 133 2.45 -0.20 -0.75
N LEU A 134 2.28 0.05 0.55
CA LEU A 134 3.17 -0.45 1.61
C LEU A 134 2.36 -1.37 2.53
N PRO A 135 2.62 -2.69 2.54
CA PRO A 135 2.05 -3.57 3.56
C PRO A 135 2.59 -3.20 4.95
N TRP A 136 1.98 -3.73 6.02
CA TRP A 136 2.42 -3.48 7.40
C TRP A 136 3.94 -3.62 7.55
N THR A 137 4.60 -2.49 7.80
CA THR A 137 6.05 -2.37 7.91
C THR A 137 6.37 -1.69 9.25
N SER A 138 7.24 -2.30 10.04
CA SER A 138 7.72 -1.67 11.28
C SER A 138 8.84 -0.68 10.95
N ILE A 139 8.77 0.51 11.53
CA ILE A 139 9.77 1.56 11.40
C ILE A 139 10.30 1.86 12.81
N CYS A 140 11.51 1.40 13.09
CA CYS A 140 12.19 1.60 14.37
C CYS A 140 13.39 2.56 14.25
N GLY A 141 13.70 3.01 13.03
CA GLY A 141 14.79 3.93 12.76
C GLY A 141 14.85 4.40 11.32
N LEU A 142 15.90 5.15 11.00
CA LEU A 142 16.04 5.83 9.71
C LEU A 142 16.17 4.87 8.52
N GLU A 143 16.84 3.73 8.68
CA GLU A 143 16.99 2.76 7.59
C GLU A 143 15.65 2.11 7.22
N ASP A 144 14.84 1.72 8.21
CA ASP A 144 13.48 1.20 7.97
C ASP A 144 12.61 2.26 7.27
N ALA A 145 12.71 3.52 7.75
CA ALA A 145 11.99 4.63 7.17
C ALA A 145 12.39 4.88 5.71
N ARG A 146 13.68 4.79 5.38
CA ARG A 146 14.18 4.90 4.00
C ARG A 146 13.65 3.78 3.11
N ALA A 147 13.60 2.54 3.61
CA ALA A 147 13.05 1.42 2.87
C ALA A 147 11.54 1.61 2.59
N ALA A 148 10.77 2.00 3.60
CA ALA A 148 9.34 2.31 3.47
C ALA A 148 9.08 3.48 2.51
N ALA A 149 9.85 4.56 2.63
CA ALA A 149 9.76 5.72 1.76
C ALA A 149 10.07 5.38 0.30
N ALA A 150 11.13 4.61 0.05
CA ALA A 150 11.48 4.16 -1.30
C ALA A 150 10.38 3.30 -1.94
N GLU A 151 9.68 2.49 -1.14
CA GLU A 151 8.55 1.70 -1.60
C GLU A 151 7.37 2.59 -2.02
N ILE A 152 7.00 3.56 -1.19
CA ILE A 152 5.93 4.52 -1.46
C ILE A 152 6.26 5.34 -2.71
N SER A 153 7.46 5.95 -2.79
CA SER A 153 7.86 6.74 -3.95
C SER A 153 7.84 5.89 -5.24
N ARG A 154 8.25 4.62 -5.19
CA ARG A 154 8.29 3.75 -6.38
C ARG A 154 6.91 3.29 -6.85
N LYS A 155 6.01 2.96 -5.92
CA LYS A 155 4.75 2.25 -6.24
C LYS A 155 3.49 3.10 -6.13
N GLY A 156 3.53 4.21 -5.40
CA GLY A 156 2.37 5.08 -5.21
C GLY A 156 1.89 5.73 -6.51
N ASP A 157 0.71 6.32 -6.45
CA ASP A 157 0.10 6.99 -7.59
C ASP A 157 0.90 8.21 -8.06
N THR A 158 1.13 8.31 -9.36
CA THR A 158 1.70 9.51 -10.01
C THR A 158 0.62 10.43 -10.57
N GLY A 159 -0.64 10.02 -10.47
CA GLY A 159 -1.81 10.68 -11.04
C GLY A 159 -1.90 10.74 -12.57
N VAL A 160 -0.87 10.27 -13.29
CA VAL A 160 -0.82 10.23 -14.76
C VAL A 160 -1.81 9.20 -15.32
N ILE A 161 -1.89 8.02 -14.69
CA ILE A 161 -2.80 6.95 -15.12
C ILE A 161 -4.15 7.17 -14.44
N ARG A 162 -5.14 7.65 -15.22
CA ARG A 162 -6.49 7.95 -14.69
C ARG A 162 -7.45 6.76 -14.71
N ARG A 163 -7.04 5.61 -15.24
CA ARG A 163 -7.89 4.41 -15.34
C ARG A 163 -8.18 3.86 -13.94
N GLY A 164 -9.46 3.65 -13.63
CA GLY A 164 -9.91 3.09 -12.35
C GLY A 164 -10.06 4.12 -11.22
N ARG A 165 -9.86 5.42 -11.50
CA ARG A 165 -10.19 6.53 -10.61
C ARG A 165 -11.66 6.89 -10.79
N SER A 166 -12.38 7.10 -9.70
CA SER A 166 -13.81 7.42 -9.70
C SER A 166 -14.09 8.48 -8.62
N GLY A 167 -15.18 8.37 -7.86
CA GLY A 167 -15.52 9.25 -6.75
C GLY A 167 -14.63 9.06 -5.52
N THR A 168 -15.00 9.77 -4.46
CA THR A 168 -14.33 9.84 -3.17
C THR A 168 -15.25 9.23 -2.12
N SER A 169 -15.11 7.93 -1.85
CA SER A 169 -15.74 7.22 -0.73
C SER A 169 -14.89 7.22 0.57
N VAL A 170 -14.95 8.31 1.33
CA VAL A 170 -14.28 8.43 2.65
C VAL A 170 -14.74 7.33 3.63
N SER A 171 -16.00 6.88 3.52
CA SER A 171 -16.49 5.72 4.27
C SER A 171 -15.67 4.45 3.99
N SER A 172 -15.39 4.16 2.70
CA SER A 172 -14.54 3.03 2.30
C SER A 172 -13.12 3.16 2.84
N ALA A 173 -12.56 4.37 2.88
CA ALA A 173 -11.25 4.64 3.46
C ALA A 173 -11.19 4.24 4.95
N ILE A 174 -12.21 4.64 5.71
CA ILE A 174 -12.31 4.32 7.14
C ILE A 174 -12.51 2.82 7.35
N ASP A 175 -13.35 2.16 6.54
CA ASP A 175 -13.63 0.74 6.69
C ASP A 175 -12.41 -0.13 6.33
N ILE A 176 -11.69 0.21 5.26
CA ILE A 176 -10.43 -0.46 4.88
C ILE A 176 -9.36 -0.19 5.93
N GLY A 177 -9.22 1.05 6.40
CA GLY A 177 -8.27 1.39 7.46
C GLY A 177 -8.56 0.64 8.75
N SER A 178 -9.84 0.51 9.13
CA SER A 178 -10.27 -0.27 10.28
C SER A 178 -9.94 -1.75 10.12
N LEU A 179 -10.17 -2.32 8.93
CA LEU A 179 -9.82 -3.71 8.63
C LEU A 179 -8.30 -3.95 8.75
N LEU A 180 -7.48 -3.04 8.23
CA LEU A 180 -6.02 -3.13 8.34
C LEU A 180 -5.56 -3.05 9.80
N LEU A 181 -6.17 -2.18 10.61
CA LEU A 181 -5.88 -2.06 12.04
C LEU A 181 -6.35 -3.27 12.86
N ASP A 182 -7.48 -3.89 12.48
CA ASP A 182 -7.96 -5.14 13.08
C ASP A 182 -6.96 -6.28 12.79
N GLN A 183 -6.34 -6.27 11.62
CA GLN A 183 -5.36 -7.27 11.15
C GLN A 183 -3.91 -6.90 11.45
N PHE A 184 -3.65 -5.85 12.25
CA PHE A 184 -2.29 -5.48 12.60
C PHE A 184 -1.61 -6.67 13.31
N PRO A 185 -0.45 -7.17 12.80
CA PRO A 185 0.12 -8.43 13.28
C PRO A 185 0.74 -8.33 14.69
N GLY A 186 0.92 -7.11 15.21
CA GLY A 186 1.53 -6.82 16.51
C GLY A 186 0.56 -6.29 17.56
N ASN A 187 1.10 -5.80 18.68
CA ASN A 187 0.36 -4.93 19.59
C ASN A 187 0.75 -3.47 19.35
N ALA A 188 -0.23 -2.58 19.40
CA ALA A 188 -0.01 -1.15 19.31
C ALA A 188 -0.73 -0.44 20.45
N ALA A 189 -0.06 0.50 21.12
CA ALA A 189 -0.69 1.29 22.18
C ALA A 189 -1.71 2.30 21.60
N LYS A 190 -1.45 2.80 20.39
CA LYS A 190 -2.33 3.70 19.64
C LYS A 190 -2.56 3.15 18.24
N LYS A 191 -3.81 3.21 17.76
CA LYS A 191 -4.22 2.78 16.41
C LYS A 191 -4.86 3.96 15.67
N VAL A 192 -4.29 4.32 14.52
CA VAL A 192 -4.64 5.55 13.79
C VAL A 192 -4.98 5.23 12.34
N ILE A 193 -6.08 5.81 11.86
CA ILE A 193 -6.42 5.93 10.45
C ILE A 193 -6.13 7.38 10.07
N ASP A 194 -5.15 7.58 9.20
CA ASP A 194 -4.75 8.87 8.66
C ASP A 194 -5.29 9.00 7.24
N ILE A 195 -6.22 9.92 7.03
CA ILE A 195 -6.81 10.18 5.71
C ILE A 195 -6.18 11.41 5.07
N SER A 196 -5.66 11.26 3.86
CA SER A 196 -5.22 12.37 3.00
C SER A 196 -6.15 12.49 1.80
N SER A 197 -6.85 13.61 1.64
CA SER A 197 -7.86 13.79 0.57
C SER A 197 -8.10 15.25 0.21
N ASN A 198 -8.55 15.49 -1.04
CA ASN A 198 -8.95 16.80 -1.54
C ASN A 198 -10.47 16.94 -1.78
N GLY A 199 -11.28 16.01 -1.26
CA GLY A 199 -12.72 16.00 -1.52
C GLY A 199 -13.55 15.49 -0.35
N GLU A 200 -14.82 15.88 -0.33
CA GLU A 200 -15.80 15.31 0.58
C GLU A 200 -16.22 13.89 0.14
N ASN A 201 -16.96 13.19 1.00
CA ASN A 201 -17.54 11.91 0.62
C ASN A 201 -18.67 12.11 -0.39
N ASN A 202 -18.43 11.75 -1.65
CA ASN A 202 -19.39 11.86 -2.74
C ASN A 202 -19.71 10.51 -3.41
N ASP A 203 -19.16 9.41 -2.88
CA ASP A 203 -19.43 8.05 -3.35
C ASP A 203 -19.45 7.04 -2.19
N GLY A 204 -20.05 5.87 -2.45
CA GLY A 204 -20.25 4.82 -1.46
C GLY A 204 -21.23 5.19 -0.36
N LEU A 205 -21.05 4.57 0.81
CA LEU A 205 -21.95 4.75 1.95
C LEU A 205 -21.73 6.11 2.64
N PRO A 206 -22.72 6.61 3.40
CA PRO A 206 -22.50 7.73 4.31
C PRO A 206 -21.34 7.46 5.27
N VAL A 207 -20.58 8.50 5.64
CA VAL A 207 -19.38 8.37 6.49
C VAL A 207 -19.69 7.97 7.94
N GLN A 208 -20.84 8.41 8.46
CA GLN A 208 -21.17 8.31 9.88
C GLN A 208 -21.07 6.89 10.46
N PRO A 209 -21.69 5.85 9.85
CA PRO A 209 -21.55 4.48 10.34
C PRO A 209 -20.10 4.00 10.44
N SER A 210 -19.30 4.16 9.38
CA SER A 210 -17.89 3.77 9.35
C SER A 210 -17.09 4.50 10.43
N ARG A 211 -17.31 5.82 10.57
CA ARG A 211 -16.70 6.65 11.61
C ARG A 211 -17.02 6.14 13.02
N LEU A 212 -18.29 5.95 13.36
CA LEU A 212 -18.71 5.51 14.69
C LEU A 212 -18.16 4.12 15.02
N ASN A 213 -18.14 3.21 14.06
CA ASN A 213 -17.61 1.87 14.23
C ASN A 213 -16.10 1.89 14.53
N ALA A 214 -15.32 2.69 13.80
CA ALA A 214 -13.89 2.84 14.05
C ALA A 214 -13.61 3.44 15.44
N ILE A 215 -14.36 4.47 15.84
CA ILE A 215 -14.24 5.09 17.17
C ILE A 215 -14.60 4.10 18.29
N ALA A 216 -15.66 3.30 18.10
CA ALA A 216 -16.07 2.28 19.07
C ALA A 216 -14.99 1.20 19.29
N LYS A 217 -14.12 0.95 18.29
CA LYS A 217 -12.94 0.08 18.40
C LYS A 217 -11.73 0.75 19.08
N GLY A 218 -11.86 2.02 19.46
CA GLY A 218 -10.78 2.82 20.03
C GLY A 218 -9.80 3.39 19.00
N TYR A 219 -10.15 3.38 17.71
CA TYR A 219 -9.30 3.93 16.65
C TYR A 219 -9.45 5.45 16.58
N THR A 220 -8.35 6.12 16.26
CA THR A 220 -8.35 7.56 15.99
C THR A 220 -8.37 7.77 14.48
N ILE A 221 -9.28 8.61 14.00
CA ILE A 221 -9.35 9.03 12.60
C ILE A 221 -8.88 10.47 12.54
N ASN A 222 -7.77 10.70 11.85
CA ASN A 222 -7.24 12.04 11.56
C ASN A 222 -7.31 12.31 10.06
N ALA A 223 -7.14 13.58 9.70
CA ALA A 223 -7.12 13.95 8.30
C ALA A 223 -6.11 15.05 7.97
N ILE A 224 -5.59 15.01 6.75
CA ILE A 224 -5.06 16.18 6.05
C ILE A 224 -6.01 16.52 4.90
N ALA A 225 -6.70 17.65 5.04
CA ALA A 225 -7.61 18.16 4.03
C ALA A 225 -6.82 19.05 3.07
N ILE A 226 -6.72 18.63 1.81
CA ILE A 226 -5.98 19.33 0.75
C ILE A 226 -6.94 20.29 0.05
N PRO A 227 -6.76 21.61 0.17
CA PRO A 227 -7.61 22.57 -0.54
C PRO A 227 -7.49 22.40 -2.05
N THR A 228 -8.62 22.52 -2.74
CA THR A 228 -8.67 22.68 -4.20
C THR A 228 -8.74 24.16 -4.56
N GLU A 229 -8.50 24.51 -5.84
CA GLU A 229 -8.61 25.90 -6.30
C GLU A 229 -10.03 26.46 -6.16
N ASP A 230 -11.03 25.58 -6.23
CA ASP A 230 -12.46 25.89 -6.12
C ASP A 230 -13.01 25.73 -4.68
N ASP A 231 -12.14 25.55 -3.67
CA ASP A 231 -12.56 25.36 -2.28
C ASP A 231 -13.26 26.64 -1.76
N ASP A 232 -14.46 26.49 -1.21
CA ASP A 232 -15.25 27.62 -0.71
C ASP A 232 -14.62 28.16 0.59
N PRO A 233 -14.14 29.43 0.62
CA PRO A 233 -13.56 30.01 1.83
C PRO A 233 -14.55 30.08 3.00
N GLY A 234 -15.87 30.09 2.73
CA GLY A 234 -16.93 30.07 3.74
C GLY A 234 -17.21 28.69 4.32
N ASN A 235 -16.83 27.63 3.63
CA ASN A 235 -16.98 26.25 4.06
C ASN A 235 -15.78 25.40 3.60
N PRO A 236 -14.59 25.63 4.19
CA PRO A 236 -13.38 24.95 3.74
C PRO A 236 -13.50 23.45 3.99
N LEU A 237 -12.88 22.64 3.13
CA LEU A 237 -12.90 21.17 3.24
C LEU A 237 -12.53 20.66 4.65
N ALA A 238 -11.63 21.37 5.34
CA ALA A 238 -11.26 21.07 6.72
C ALA A 238 -12.46 21.03 7.68
N SER A 239 -13.45 21.90 7.51
CA SER A 239 -14.67 21.95 8.32
C SER A 239 -15.53 20.70 8.11
N TYR A 240 -15.61 20.19 6.88
CA TYR A 240 -16.25 18.91 6.58
C TYR A 240 -15.54 17.76 7.32
N PHE A 241 -14.20 17.68 7.22
CA PHE A 241 -13.44 16.63 7.91
C PHE A 241 -13.60 16.71 9.43
N ALA A 242 -13.52 17.90 10.01
CA ALA A 242 -13.70 18.14 11.44
C ALA A 242 -15.06 17.68 11.95
N LYS A 243 -16.12 17.95 11.18
CA LYS A 243 -17.51 17.66 11.59
C LYS A 243 -17.92 16.21 11.32
N SER A 244 -17.55 15.69 10.16
CA SER A 244 -18.17 14.49 9.59
C SER A 244 -17.26 13.27 9.57
N VAL A 245 -15.93 13.46 9.59
CA VAL A 245 -14.96 12.38 9.32
C VAL A 245 -14.13 12.02 10.55
N ILE A 246 -13.40 12.99 11.11
CA ILE A 246 -12.45 12.71 12.19
C ILE A 246 -13.15 12.29 13.47
N GLY A 247 -12.46 11.55 14.33
CA GLY A 247 -12.96 11.18 15.65
C GLY A 247 -12.08 10.18 16.37
N GLY A 248 -12.42 9.90 17.62
CA GLY A 248 -11.55 9.15 18.53
C GLY A 248 -10.69 10.09 19.38
N SER A 249 -9.81 9.49 20.19
CA SER A 249 -9.01 10.25 21.16
C SER A 249 -8.04 11.20 20.45
N GLN A 250 -8.07 12.48 20.82
CA GLN A 250 -7.19 13.52 20.28
C GLN A 250 -7.22 13.64 18.75
N ALA A 251 -8.36 13.32 18.13
CA ALA A 251 -8.52 13.41 16.69
C ALA A 251 -8.42 14.85 16.20
N PHE A 252 -7.78 15.06 15.05
CA PHE A 252 -7.59 16.38 14.48
C PHE A 252 -7.56 16.33 12.94
N VAL A 253 -7.79 17.49 12.33
CA VAL A 253 -7.57 17.73 10.91
C VAL A 253 -6.52 18.83 10.73
N MET A 254 -5.62 18.67 9.77
CA MET A 254 -4.70 19.72 9.34
C MET A 254 -4.99 20.11 7.88
N THR A 255 -4.66 21.34 7.54
CA THR A 255 -4.81 21.88 6.19
C THR A 255 -3.50 22.55 5.79
N PRO A 256 -2.88 22.16 4.67
CA PRO A 256 -1.77 22.91 4.10
C PRO A 256 -2.20 24.35 3.77
N LYS A 257 -1.35 25.32 4.06
CA LYS A 257 -1.61 26.72 3.72
C LYS A 257 -1.43 27.04 2.23
N GLY A 258 -1.05 26.05 1.43
CA GLY A 258 -0.86 26.13 -0.02
C GLY A 258 -0.02 24.95 -0.55
N PRO A 259 0.20 24.87 -1.88
CA PRO A 259 0.89 23.73 -2.50
C PRO A 259 2.31 23.49 -1.95
N ASN A 260 3.03 24.57 -1.62
CA ASN A 260 4.39 24.48 -1.08
C ASN A 260 4.45 24.14 0.42
N ASP A 261 3.31 24.17 1.11
CA ASP A 261 3.21 23.87 2.55
C ASP A 261 2.80 22.42 2.83
N TYR A 262 2.35 21.68 1.81
CA TYR A 262 1.83 20.31 1.98
C TYR A 262 2.80 19.41 2.74
N SER A 263 4.06 19.30 2.31
CA SER A 263 5.05 18.44 2.96
C SER A 263 5.38 18.88 4.39
N THR A 264 5.27 20.18 4.69
CA THR A 264 5.47 20.71 6.04
C THR A 264 4.28 20.38 6.94
N ALA A 265 3.05 20.57 6.43
CA ALA A 265 1.82 20.22 7.13
C ALA A 265 1.74 18.71 7.40
N LEU A 266 2.03 17.89 6.40
CA LEU A 266 2.03 16.42 6.52
C LEU A 266 3.08 15.94 7.53
N ARG A 267 4.29 16.52 7.54
CA ARG A 267 5.31 16.19 8.55
C ARG A 267 4.83 16.54 9.96
N ARG A 268 4.29 17.75 10.17
CA ARG A 268 3.76 18.18 11.48
C ARG A 268 2.62 17.27 11.95
N LYS A 269 1.74 16.92 11.01
CA LYS A 269 0.65 15.99 11.23
C LYS A 269 1.20 14.64 11.69
N LEU A 270 2.12 14.04 10.93
CA LEU A 270 2.66 12.74 11.26
C LEU A 270 3.43 12.75 12.59
N VAL A 271 4.18 13.81 12.91
CA VAL A 271 4.83 13.99 14.23
C VAL A 271 3.77 13.93 15.33
N THR A 272 2.64 14.62 15.16
CA THR A 272 1.54 14.66 16.13
C THR A 272 0.88 13.29 16.31
N GLU A 273 0.80 12.51 15.24
CA GLU A 273 0.17 11.19 15.27
C GLU A 273 1.01 10.13 15.94
N VAL A 274 2.32 10.13 15.66
CA VAL A 274 3.24 9.12 16.15
C VAL A 274 3.78 9.42 17.54
N SER A 275 3.69 10.68 18.01
CA SER A 275 4.15 11.04 19.34
C SER A 275 3.19 10.50 20.42
N MET A 276 3.76 9.82 21.42
CA MET A 276 3.06 9.44 22.64
C MET A 276 3.26 10.57 23.67
N ASN A 277 2.17 11.13 24.21
CA ASN A 277 2.24 12.13 25.27
C ASN A 277 2.78 11.50 26.56
N ASN A 278 4.10 11.37 26.67
CA ASN A 278 4.79 10.66 27.74
C ASN A 278 5.00 11.51 29.01
N GLU A 279 4.38 12.69 29.12
CA GLU A 279 4.56 13.62 30.24
C GLU A 279 4.00 13.12 31.59
N GLY A 280 3.53 11.88 31.69
CA GLY A 280 3.06 11.26 32.94
C GLY A 280 3.97 10.22 33.59
N LYS A 281 5.16 9.90 33.05
CA LYS A 281 5.96 8.73 33.50
C LYS A 281 7.43 9.00 33.81
N PHE A 282 7.79 10.21 34.20
CA PHE A 282 9.05 10.43 34.92
C PHE A 282 8.79 10.36 36.42
N PRO A 283 9.41 9.42 37.17
CA PRO A 283 9.51 9.58 38.62
C PRO A 283 10.20 10.93 38.86
N GLN A 284 9.55 11.83 39.59
CA GLN A 284 10.26 12.99 40.15
C GLN A 284 11.50 12.45 40.88
N PRO A 285 12.70 12.99 40.63
CA PRO A 285 13.84 12.65 41.46
C PRO A 285 13.48 12.95 42.92
N ALA A 286 13.63 11.94 43.78
CA ALA A 286 13.29 12.02 45.19
C ALA A 286 13.88 13.31 45.79
N GLY A 287 13.00 14.09 46.42
CA GLY A 287 13.34 15.41 46.97
C GLY A 287 14.63 15.37 47.79
N GLY A 288 15.57 16.23 47.40
CA GLY A 288 16.73 16.53 48.23
C GLY A 288 16.25 17.14 49.54
N ARG A 289 16.41 16.41 50.65
CA ARG A 289 16.45 17.04 51.97
C ARG A 289 17.75 17.82 52.07
N SER A 290 17.70 19.12 51.85
CA SER A 290 18.73 20.02 52.36
C SER A 290 18.46 20.25 53.84
N SER A 291 19.43 19.84 54.65
CA SER A 291 19.61 20.26 56.04
C SER A 291 19.75 21.78 56.12
N GLN A 292 18.90 22.43 56.91
CA GLN A 292 19.13 23.80 57.37
C GLN A 292 20.27 23.82 58.39
N PRO A 293 21.09 24.88 58.42
CA PRO A 293 21.96 25.19 59.56
C PRO A 293 21.15 25.70 60.76
#